data_AF-A0A2R3JVT7-F1
#
_entry.id   AF-A0A2R3JVT7-F1
#
_cell.length_a   1.000
_cell.length_b   1.000
_cell.length_c   1.000
_cell.angle_alpha   90.00
_cell.angle_beta   90.00
_cell.angle_gamma   90.00
#
_symmetry.space_group_name_H-M   'P 1'
#
loop_
_entity.id
_entity.type
_entity.pdbx_description
1 polymer ?
#
loop_
_entity_poly.entity_id
_entity_poly.type
_entity_poly.pdbx_seq_one_letter_code
_entity_poly.pdbx_strand_id
1 'polypeptide(L)'
;MKTVKQFWHKVSAPHRGFTLIEMVIVLSIIALLMLIVVPNLNAQRKTAGDRQNKALTEVVQNQAEMYANDMNKDITTVNIQELQTAKYLNSQQAKQALDQKIDPVRPENKNAKTT
;
A
#
# COMPACT_ATOMS: atom_id res chain seq x y z
N MET A 1 69.21 -17.61 6.74
CA MET A 1 68.74 -18.02 5.40
C MET A 1 68.75 -19.53 5.31
N LYS A 2 67.69 -20.15 4.75
CA LYS A 2 67.36 -21.60 4.69
C LYS A 2 66.64 -22.07 5.97
N THR A 3 65.43 -22.65 5.99
CA THR A 3 64.51 -23.18 4.96
C THR A 3 63.10 -23.23 5.54
N VAL A 4 62.24 -22.26 5.19
CA VAL A 4 60.83 -22.17 5.64
C VAL A 4 59.88 -22.93 4.69
N LYS A 5 60.40 -23.85 3.88
CA LYS A 5 59.70 -24.29 2.65
C LYS A 5 59.02 -25.66 2.70
N GLN A 6 58.95 -26.34 3.85
CA GLN A 6 58.60 -27.77 3.85
C GLN A 6 57.38 -28.24 4.65
N PHE A 7 56.58 -27.39 5.29
CA PHE A 7 55.44 -27.91 6.09
C PHE A 7 54.10 -27.17 5.96
N TRP A 8 53.88 -26.45 4.86
CA TRP A 8 52.55 -25.90 4.52
C TRP A 8 51.81 -26.66 3.41
N HIS A 9 52.32 -27.83 2.99
CA HIS A 9 51.68 -28.67 1.98
C HIS A 9 50.75 -29.73 2.59
N LYS A 10 49.72 -29.29 3.35
CA LYS A 10 48.58 -30.17 3.67
C LYS A 10 47.35 -29.70 2.90
N VAL A 11 47.30 -30.18 1.66
CA VAL A 11 46.18 -30.42 0.75
C VAL A 11 44.84 -29.82 1.20
N SER A 12 44.41 -28.75 0.51
CA SER A 12 43.02 -28.33 0.50
C SER A 12 42.15 -29.49 0.01
N ALA A 13 41.29 -30.03 0.88
CA ALA A 13 40.31 -31.03 0.47
C ALA A 13 39.42 -30.42 -0.61
N PRO A 14 39.11 -31.14 -1.71
CA PRO A 14 38.12 -30.67 -2.68
C PRO A 14 36.79 -30.54 -1.95
N HIS A 15 36.36 -29.30 -1.70
CA HIS A 15 35.06 -29.02 -1.16
C HIS A 15 34.06 -29.44 -2.24
N ARG A 16 33.30 -30.51 -1.99
CA ARG A 16 32.15 -30.87 -2.83
C ARG A 16 31.06 -29.82 -2.59
N GLY A 17 31.28 -28.65 -3.16
CA GLY A 17 30.39 -27.51 -3.07
C GLY A 17 29.23 -27.67 -4.04
N PHE A 18 28.04 -27.39 -3.51
CA PHE A 18 26.82 -27.01 -4.21
C PHE A 18 26.56 -27.67 -5.57
N THR A 19 25.70 -28.68 -5.58
CA THR A 19 25.27 -29.31 -6.83
C THR A 19 24.13 -28.55 -7.49
N LEU A 20 23.95 -28.67 -8.81
CA LEU A 20 22.79 -28.11 -9.49
C LEU A 20 21.48 -28.68 -8.95
N ILE A 21 21.45 -29.97 -8.62
CA ILE A 21 20.25 -30.64 -8.09
C ILE A 21 19.83 -30.04 -6.74
N GLU A 22 20.80 -29.64 -5.91
CA GLU A 22 20.56 -28.98 -4.63
C GLU A 22 19.91 -27.59 -4.84
N MET A 23 20.37 -26.81 -5.82
CA MET A 23 19.72 -25.52 -6.13
C MET A 23 18.31 -25.73 -6.66
N VAL A 24 18.08 -26.75 -7.49
CA VAL A 24 16.75 -27.04 -8.06
C VAL A 24 15.75 -27.41 -6.97
N ILE A 25 16.14 -28.25 -6.01
CA ILE A 25 15.25 -28.62 -4.89
C ILE A 25 14.95 -27.40 -3.99
N VAL A 26 15.95 -26.55 -3.74
CA VAL A 26 15.72 -25.33 -2.95
C VAL A 26 14.75 -24.38 -3.66
N LEU A 27 14.96 -24.14 -4.96
CA LEU A 27 14.07 -23.29 -5.76
C LEU A 27 12.66 -23.88 -5.86
N SER A 28 12.51 -25.21 -5.93
CA SER A 28 11.19 -25.85 -5.97
C SER A 28 10.42 -25.67 -4.66
N ILE A 29 11.09 -25.79 -3.51
CA ILE A 29 10.48 -25.54 -2.19
C ILE A 29 10.10 -24.06 -2.05
N ILE A 30 10.98 -23.13 -2.44
CA ILE A 30 10.67 -21.69 -2.40
C ILE A 30 9.46 -21.38 -3.30
N ALA A 31 9.39 -21.95 -4.51
CA ALA A 31 8.27 -21.76 -5.41
C ALA A 31 6.94 -22.25 -4.81
N LEU A 32 6.95 -23.41 -4.13
CA LEU A 32 5.77 -23.94 -3.44
C LEU A 32 5.31 -23.00 -2.30
N LEU A 33 6.25 -22.53 -1.48
CA LEU A 33 5.94 -21.59 -0.40
C LEU A 33 5.41 -20.25 -0.95
N MET A 34 6.00 -19.74 -2.03
CA MET A 34 5.54 -18.52 -2.70
C MET A 34 4.11 -18.64 -3.21
N LEU A 35 3.70 -19.83 -3.69
CA LEU A 35 2.33 -20.08 -4.13
C LEU A 35 1.30 -19.88 -3.00
N ILE A 36 1.67 -20.17 -1.75
CA ILE A 36 0.81 -19.98 -0.58
C ILE A 36 0.88 -18.53 -0.07
N VAL A 37 2.07 -17.93 -0.08
CA VAL A 37 2.30 -16.59 0.48
C VAL A 37 1.72 -15.48 -0.41
N VAL A 38 1.90 -15.56 -1.74
CA VAL A 38 1.45 -14.53 -2.69
C VAL A 38 -0.07 -14.26 -2.63
N PRO A 39 -0.97 -15.26 -2.68
CA PRO A 39 -2.42 -14.99 -2.63
C PRO A 39 -2.83 -14.38 -1.29
N ASN A 40 -2.25 -14.85 -0.18
CA ASN A 40 -2.53 -14.29 1.15
C ASN A 40 -2.06 -12.82 1.25
N LEU A 41 -0.86 -12.51 0.75
CA LEU A 41 -0.34 -11.15 0.73
C LEU A 41 -1.19 -10.22 -0.14
N ASN A 42 -1.66 -10.68 -1.30
CA ASN A 42 -2.53 -9.90 -2.17
C ASN A 42 -3.89 -9.61 -1.51
N ALA A 43 -4.49 -10.58 -0.82
CA ALA A 43 -5.73 -10.37 -0.08
C ALA A 43 -5.57 -9.34 1.05
N GLN A 44 -4.45 -9.40 1.79
CA GLN A 44 -4.14 -8.42 2.84
C GLN A 44 -3.91 -7.01 2.27
N ARG A 45 -3.16 -6.91 1.17
CA ARG A 45 -2.96 -5.63 0.45
C ARG A 45 -4.28 -5.02 0.00
N LYS A 46 -5.17 -5.82 -0.58
CA LYS A 46 -6.50 -5.36 -0.99
C LYS A 46 -7.31 -4.87 0.22
N THR A 47 -7.33 -5.64 1.31
CA THR A 47 -8.04 -5.27 2.54
C THR A 47 -7.51 -3.97 3.15
N ALA A 48 -6.19 -3.78 3.14
CA ALA A 48 -5.57 -2.53 3.58
C ALA A 48 -5.97 -1.35 2.68
N GLY A 49 -5.97 -1.54 1.36
CA GLY A 49 -6.46 -0.54 0.40
C GLY A 49 -7.92 -0.17 0.64
N ASP A 50 -8.80 -1.16 0.83
CA ASP A 50 -10.22 -0.92 1.10
C ASP A 50 -10.43 -0.12 2.41
N ARG A 51 -9.64 -0.41 3.46
CA ARG A 51 -9.68 0.37 4.72
C ARG A 51 -9.17 1.78 4.53
N GLN A 52 -8.09 1.96 3.76
CA GLN A 52 -7.54 3.27 3.46
C GLN A 52 -8.53 4.13 2.67
N ASN A 53 -9.23 3.56 1.68
CA ASN A 53 -10.23 4.28 0.89
C ASN A 53 -11.43 4.70 1.76
N LYS A 54 -11.85 3.84 2.69
CA LYS A 54 -12.90 4.19 3.67
C LYS A 54 -12.49 5.33 4.58
N ALA A 55 -11.28 5.28 5.13
CA ALA A 55 -10.76 6.35 5.98
C ALA A 55 -10.62 7.67 5.20
N LEU A 56 -10.14 7.63 3.95
CA LEU A 56 -10.07 8.82 3.10
C LEU A 56 -11.47 9.38 2.82
N THR A 57 -12.46 8.51 2.57
CA THR A 57 -13.85 8.93 2.36
C THR A 57 -14.39 9.68 3.57
N GLU A 58 -14.18 9.14 4.77
CA GLU A 58 -14.60 9.79 6.02
C GLU A 58 -13.91 11.13 6.23
N VAL A 59 -12.60 11.21 5.98
CA VAL A 59 -11.85 12.48 6.06
C VAL A 59 -12.44 13.51 5.09
N VAL A 60 -12.62 13.15 3.82
CA VAL A 60 -13.16 14.06 2.80
C VAL A 60 -14.56 14.54 3.16
N GLN A 61 -15.42 13.65 3.65
CA GLN A 61 -16.77 14.00 4.09
C GLN A 61 -16.77 14.95 5.30
N ASN A 62 -15.94 14.67 6.30
CA ASN A 62 -15.80 15.56 7.46
C ASN A 62 -15.26 16.93 7.03
N GLN A 63 -14.30 16.97 6.12
CA GLN A 63 -13.79 18.23 5.56
C GLN A 63 -14.85 18.99 4.76
N ALA A 64 -15.71 18.28 4.03
CA ALA A 64 -16.83 18.89 3.33
C ALA A 64 -17.85 19.51 4.29
N GLU A 65 -18.17 18.81 5.38
CA GLU A 65 -19.06 19.31 6.43
C GLU A 65 -18.49 20.55 7.13
N MET A 66 -17.20 20.53 7.45
CA MET A 66 -16.51 21.70 8.02
C MET A 66 -16.57 22.89 7.06
N TYR A 67 -16.23 22.68 5.78
CA TYR A 67 -16.28 23.74 4.77
C TYR A 67 -17.70 24.31 4.58
N ALA A 68 -18.71 23.44 4.51
CA ALA A 68 -20.10 23.87 4.37
C ALA A 68 -20.55 24.72 5.57
N ASN A 69 -20.16 24.33 6.78
CA ASN A 69 -20.46 25.07 8.00
C ASN A 69 -19.76 26.43 8.00
N ASP A 70 -18.45 26.46 7.75
CA ASP A 70 -17.64 27.69 7.77
C ASP A 70 -18.11 28.71 6.72
N MET A 71 -18.55 28.23 5.56
CA MET A 71 -19.03 29.07 4.45
C MET A 71 -20.55 29.32 4.47
N ASN A 72 -21.28 28.77 5.45
CA ASN A 72 -22.75 28.74 5.48
C ASN A 72 -23.35 28.27 4.13
N LYS A 73 -22.69 27.29 3.48
CA LYS A 73 -23.05 26.73 2.19
C LYS A 73 -23.87 25.45 2.40
N ASP A 74 -24.75 25.17 1.45
CA ASP A 74 -25.40 23.87 1.38
C ASP A 74 -24.37 22.76 1.11
N ILE A 75 -24.30 21.79 2.03
CA ILE A 75 -23.39 20.63 1.95
C ILE A 75 -23.53 19.87 0.63
N THR A 76 -24.74 19.82 0.06
CA THR A 76 -24.99 19.08 -1.19
C THR A 76 -24.31 19.69 -2.42
N THR A 77 -23.83 20.93 -2.31
CA THR A 77 -23.18 21.68 -3.40
C THR A 77 -21.66 21.72 -3.29
N VAL A 78 -21.08 21.07 -2.27
CA VAL A 78 -19.64 21.03 -2.02
C VAL A 78 -18.98 20.05 -2.99
N ASN A 79 -17.88 20.49 -3.61
CA ASN A 79 -17.08 19.64 -4.50
C ASN A 79 -15.62 19.53 -4.02
N ILE A 80 -14.90 18.52 -4.51
CA ILE A 80 -13.52 18.23 -4.09
C ILE A 80 -12.55 19.38 -4.45
N GLN A 81 -12.79 20.07 -5.55
CA GLN A 81 -11.97 21.19 -6.00
C GLN A 81 -12.08 22.39 -5.06
N GLU A 82 -13.28 22.70 -4.59
CA GLU A 82 -13.52 23.73 -3.57
C GLU A 82 -12.76 23.40 -2.28
N LEU A 83 -12.80 22.14 -1.83
CA LEU A 83 -12.08 21.70 -0.64
C LEU A 83 -10.56 21.81 -0.81
N GLN A 84 -10.05 21.58 -2.02
CA GLN A 84 -8.63 21.77 -2.31
C GLN A 84 -8.24 23.25 -2.34
N THR A 85 -9.03 24.09 -3.02
CA THR A 85 -8.79 25.54 -3.12
C THR A 85 -8.89 26.22 -1.76
N ALA A 86 -9.86 25.81 -0.94
CA ALA A 86 -10.05 26.28 0.43
C ALA A 86 -9.08 25.64 1.45
N LYS A 87 -8.15 24.78 1.00
CA LYS A 87 -7.12 24.11 1.80
C LYS A 87 -7.63 23.14 2.88
N TYR A 88 -8.86 22.65 2.76
CA TYR A 88 -9.37 21.56 3.61
C TYR A 88 -8.79 20.20 3.17
N LEU A 89 -8.44 20.07 1.89
CA LEU A 89 -7.71 18.92 1.36
C LEU A 89 -6.37 19.35 0.77
N ASN A 90 -5.33 18.56 1.04
CA ASN A 90 -4.06 18.73 0.32
C ASN A 90 -4.16 18.15 -1.10
N SER A 91 -3.19 18.50 -1.97
CA SER A 91 -3.21 18.07 -3.38
C SER A 91 -3.22 16.55 -3.56
N GLN A 92 -2.57 15.81 -2.66
CA GLN A 92 -2.52 14.36 -2.70
C GLN A 92 -3.87 13.74 -2.32
N GLN A 93 -4.52 14.23 -1.27
CA GLN A 93 -5.84 13.79 -0.83
C GLN A 93 -6.90 14.11 -1.89
N ALA A 94 -6.87 15.32 -2.46
CA ALA A 94 -7.79 15.72 -3.53
C ALA A 94 -7.63 14.82 -4.77
N LYS A 95 -6.38 14.55 -5.19
CA LYS A 95 -6.11 13.63 -6.30
C LYS A 95 -6.60 12.21 -6.00
N GLN A 96 -6.29 11.67 -4.83
CA GLN A 96 -6.72 10.33 -4.43
C GLN A 96 -8.26 10.23 -4.36
N ALA A 97 -8.92 11.27 -3.85
CA ALA A 97 -10.38 11.32 -3.81
C ALA A 97 -10.99 11.32 -5.22
N LEU A 98 -10.41 12.05 -6.16
CA LEU A 98 -10.84 12.05 -7.56
C LEU A 98 -10.59 10.71 -8.25
N ASP A 99 -9.40 10.13 -8.07
CA ASP A 99 -9.03 8.83 -8.66
C ASP A 99 -9.95 7.71 -8.15
N GLN A 100 -10.33 7.78 -6.87
CA GLN A 100 -11.21 6.81 -6.23
C GLN A 100 -12.71 7.16 -6.35
N LYS A 101 -13.05 8.27 -7.00
CA LYS A 101 -14.42 8.77 -7.16
C LYS A 101 -15.16 8.91 -5.82
N ILE A 102 -14.46 9.40 -4.80
CA ILE A 102 -15.01 9.65 -3.47
C ILE A 102 -15.96 10.83 -3.55
N ASP A 103 -17.14 10.65 -2.95
CA ASP A 103 -18.15 11.68 -2.83
C ASP A 103 -17.93 12.51 -1.55
N PRO A 104 -17.78 13.85 -1.65
CA PRO A 104 -17.64 14.71 -0.49
C PRO A 104 -18.92 14.78 0.35
N VAL A 105 -20.08 14.44 -0.20
CA VAL A 105 -21.35 14.55 0.50
C VAL A 105 -21.77 13.17 0.99
N ARG A 106 -21.96 13.05 2.31
CA ARG A 106 -22.45 11.81 2.91
C ARG A 106 -23.83 11.42 2.36
N PRO A 107 -24.11 10.11 2.16
CA PRO A 107 -25.39 9.65 1.60
C PRO A 107 -26.62 10.13 2.37
N GLU A 108 -26.55 10.21 3.70
CA GLU A 108 -27.65 10.70 4.56
C GLU A 108 -28.04 12.15 4.25
N ASN A 109 -27.07 13.00 3.94
CA ASN A 109 -27.28 14.42 3.67
C ASN A 109 -27.91 14.67 2.29
N LYS A 110 -27.81 13.70 1.38
CA LYS A 110 -28.43 13.78 0.05
C LYS A 110 -29.92 13.49 0.09
N ASN A 111 -30.33 12.52 0.91
CA ASN A 111 -31.71 12.05 0.97
C ASN A 111 -32.61 12.95 1.82
N ALA A 112 -32.03 13.74 2.72
CA ALA A 112 -32.77 14.68 3.58
C ALA A 112 -33.44 15.84 2.84
N LYS A 113 -33.12 16.07 1.54
CA LYS A 113 -33.75 17.13 0.71
C LYS A 113 -34.80 16.61 -0.27
N THR A 114 -35.00 15.30 -0.38
CA THR A 114 -35.98 14.68 -1.31
C THR A 114 -37.36 14.40 -0.69
N THR A 115 -37.57 14.79 0.57
CA THR A 115 -38.86 14.76 1.29
C THR A 115 -39.24 16.16 1.70
#